data_AF-A0A843E886-F1
#
_entry.id   AF-A0A843E886-F1
#
_cell.length_a   1.000
_cell.length_b   1.000
_cell.length_c   1.000
_cell.angle_alpha   90.00
_cell.angle_beta   90.00
_cell.angle_gamma   90.00
#
_symmetry.space_group_name_H-M   'P 1'
#
loop_
_entity.id
_entity.type
_entity.pdbx_description
1 polymer ?
#
loop_
_entity_poly.entity_id
_entity_poly.type
_entity_poly.pdbx_seq_one_letter_code
_entity_poly.pdbx_strand_id
1 'polypeptide(L)'
;QEYYDVIGKCDQVGNSDAFIGFMLRVILSALEDVEYALRTAEESVPWSVSKLTAVMKEDVWYTSRELMELLKMSSRPMFQTNYLAPAISRDFIEMEYPDSPRSRYQRYRLKRY
;
A
#
# COMPACT_ATOMS: atom_id res chain seq x y z
N GLN A 1 21.68 -6.58 -25.35
CA GLN A 1 23.04 -6.81 -25.90
C GLN A 1 23.73 -7.95 -25.17
N GLU A 2 23.94 -7.85 -23.85
CA GLU A 2 24.69 -8.82 -23.02
C GLU A 2 24.22 -10.29 -23.10
N TYR A 3 22.91 -10.54 -23.20
CA TYR A 3 22.34 -11.89 -23.36
C TYR A 3 22.91 -12.64 -24.58
N TYR A 4 22.98 -11.98 -25.74
CA TYR A 4 23.49 -12.60 -26.97
C TYR A 4 25.01 -12.72 -26.96
N ASP A 5 25.71 -11.84 -26.24
CA ASP A 5 27.16 -11.88 -26.08
C ASP A 5 27.60 -13.09 -25.22
N VAL A 6 26.81 -13.47 -24.22
CA VAL A 6 27.05 -14.65 -23.37
C VAL A 6 26.81 -15.94 -24.15
N ILE A 7 25.75 -16.00 -24.96
CA ILE A 7 25.47 -17.16 -25.83
C ILE A 7 26.60 -17.35 -26.85
N GLY A 8 27.02 -16.26 -27.52
CA GLY A 8 28.11 -16.32 -28.50
C GLY A 8 29.44 -16.82 -27.92
N LYS A 9 29.74 -16.51 -26.65
CA LYS A 9 30.91 -17.04 -25.94
C LYS A 9 30.75 -18.51 -25.54
N CYS A 10 29.56 -18.96 -25.16
CA CYS A 10 29.32 -20.36 -24.79
C CYS A 10 29.41 -21.28 -26.02
N ASP A 11 28.91 -20.82 -27.17
CA ASP A 11 28.97 -21.55 -28.44
C ASP A 11 30.42 -21.78 -28.92
N GLN A 12 31.31 -20.80 -28.67
CA GLN A 12 32.74 -20.92 -29.00
C GLN A 12 33.53 -21.81 -28.04
N VAL A 13 33.12 -21.92 -26.78
CA VAL A 13 33.85 -22.66 -25.73
C VAL A 13 33.27 -24.07 -25.50
N GLY A 14 32.07 -24.36 -26.01
CA GLY A 14 31.42 -25.68 -25.90
C GLY A 14 30.92 -26.02 -24.49
N ASN A 15 30.77 -25.02 -23.60
CA ASN A 15 30.29 -25.19 -22.24
C ASN A 15 29.29 -24.06 -21.89
N SER A 16 28.22 -24.42 -21.19
CA SER A 16 27.10 -23.55 -20.80
C SER A 16 27.27 -22.91 -19.41
N ASP A 17 28.38 -23.11 -18.68
CA ASP A 17 28.59 -22.56 -17.33
C ASP A 17 28.34 -21.05 -17.25
N ALA A 18 28.87 -20.28 -18.20
CA ALA A 18 28.70 -18.82 -18.24
C ALA A 18 27.24 -18.41 -18.52
N PHE A 19 26.54 -19.19 -19.34
CA PHE A 19 25.12 -18.99 -19.63
C PHE A 19 24.24 -19.31 -18.41
N ILE A 20 24.50 -20.42 -17.72
CA ILE A 20 23.77 -20.80 -16.50
C ILE A 20 23.95 -19.72 -15.43
N GLY A 21 25.19 -19.26 -15.19
CA GLY A 21 25.46 -18.19 -14.24
C GLY A 21 24.79 -16.87 -14.62
N PHE A 22 24.72 -16.54 -15.90
CA PHE A 22 24.00 -15.36 -16.38
C PHE A 22 22.48 -15.49 -16.15
N MET A 23 21.88 -16.61 -16.54
CA MET A 23 20.45 -16.84 -16.37
C MET A 23 20.03 -16.85 -14.89
N LEU A 24 20.85 -17.41 -14.00
CA LEU A 24 20.61 -17.36 -12.56
C LEU A 24 20.60 -15.92 -12.02
N ARG A 25 21.50 -15.04 -12.51
CA ARG A 25 21.49 -13.61 -12.15
C ARG A 25 20.25 -12.89 -12.67
N VAL A 26 19.84 -13.17 -13.90
CA VAL A 26 18.62 -12.58 -14.48
C VAL A 26 17.39 -13.00 -13.69
N ILE A 27 17.28 -14.28 -13.34
CA ILE A 27 16.16 -14.79 -12.52
C ILE A 27 16.18 -14.15 -11.13
N LEU A 28 17.35 -14.05 -10.49
CA LEU A 28 17.47 -13.41 -9.18
C LEU A 28 17.02 -11.95 -9.24
N SER A 29 17.52 -11.18 -10.21
CA SER A 29 17.12 -9.77 -10.40
C SER A 29 15.62 -9.61 -10.64
N ALA A 30 15.01 -10.50 -11.45
CA ALA A 30 13.57 -10.46 -11.67
C ALA A 30 12.76 -10.77 -10.39
N LEU A 31 13.27 -11.65 -9.52
CA LEU A 31 12.65 -11.92 -8.22
C LEU A 31 12.77 -10.72 -7.28
N GLU A 32 13.92 -10.05 -7.25
CA GLU A 32 14.15 -8.83 -6.47
C GLU A 32 13.21 -7.69 -6.91
N ASP A 33 13.01 -7.51 -8.23
CA ASP A 33 12.09 -6.52 -8.78
C ASP A 33 10.64 -6.81 -8.37
N VAL A 34 10.24 -8.09 -8.40
CA VAL A 34 8.89 -8.52 -7.96
C VAL A 34 8.72 -8.30 -6.46
N GLU A 35 9.71 -8.63 -5.64
CA GLU A 35 9.68 -8.39 -4.19
C GLU A 35 9.55 -6.89 -3.89
N TYR A 36 10.32 -6.04 -4.57
CA TYR A 36 10.24 -4.59 -4.41
C TYR A 36 8.87 -4.04 -4.81
N ALA A 37 8.29 -4.51 -5.91
CA ALA A 37 6.95 -4.12 -6.35
C ALA A 37 5.86 -4.55 -5.35
N LEU A 38 5.99 -5.73 -4.75
CA LEU A 38 5.06 -6.20 -3.71
C LEU A 38 5.15 -5.36 -2.43
N ARG A 39 6.36 -5.06 -1.95
CA ARG A 39 6.58 -4.21 -0.77
C ARG A 39 6.02 -2.80 -0.96
N THR A 40 6.30 -2.18 -2.11
CA THR A 40 5.80 -0.83 -2.42
C THR A 40 4.28 -0.79 -2.62
N ALA A 41 3.66 -1.87 -3.10
CA ALA A 41 2.21 -1.98 -3.17
C ALA A 41 1.57 -2.12 -1.76
N GLU A 42 2.21 -2.83 -0.83
CA GLU A 42 1.77 -2.94 0.57
C GLU A 42 1.96 -1.63 1.35
N GLU A 43 3.07 -0.92 1.10
CA GLU A 43 3.41 0.37 1.73
C GLU A 43 2.64 1.56 1.14
N SER A 44 2.04 1.42 -0.05
CA SER A 44 1.27 2.50 -0.67
C SER A 44 -0.01 2.79 0.10
N VAL A 45 -0.11 4.01 0.62
CA VAL A 45 -1.33 4.52 1.25
C VAL A 45 -2.43 4.60 0.20
N PRO A 46 -3.58 3.91 0.38
CA PRO A 46 -4.67 4.00 -0.58
C PRO A 46 -5.11 5.45 -0.77
N TRP A 47 -5.41 5.83 -2.01
CA TRP A 47 -5.81 7.20 -2.34
C TRP A 47 -6.97 7.70 -1.46
N SER A 48 -7.89 6.82 -1.07
CA SER A 48 -9.04 7.12 -0.23
C SER A 48 -8.62 7.47 1.20
N VAL A 49 -7.62 6.79 1.75
CA VAL A 49 -7.04 7.10 3.07
C VAL A 49 -6.33 8.44 3.02
N SER A 50 -5.51 8.69 2.00
CA SER A 50 -4.84 9.98 1.81
C SER A 50 -5.84 11.13 1.67
N LYS A 51 -6.95 10.92 0.95
CA LYS A 51 -8.01 11.92 0.81
C LYS A 51 -8.77 12.15 2.12
N LEU A 52 -8.99 11.10 2.91
CA LEU A 52 -9.61 11.21 4.23
C LEU A 52 -8.73 12.02 5.19
N THR A 53 -7.46 11.67 5.32
CA THR A 53 -6.55 12.36 6.25
C THR A 53 -6.32 13.81 5.85
N ALA A 54 -6.28 14.12 4.55
CA ALA A 54 -6.11 15.49 4.06
C ALA A 54 -7.24 16.46 4.44
N VAL A 55 -8.45 15.98 4.73
CA VAL A 55 -9.57 16.85 5.18
C VAL A 55 -9.69 16.95 6.70
N MET A 56 -8.93 16.15 7.44
CA MET A 56 -8.94 16.13 8.90
C MET A 56 -7.94 17.14 9.46
N LYS A 57 -8.33 17.86 10.51
CA LYS A 57 -7.43 18.69 11.30
C LYS A 57 -6.82 17.87 12.42
N GLU A 58 -5.58 18.19 12.77
CA GLU A 58 -4.92 17.64 13.96
C GLU A 58 -5.74 17.94 15.21
N ASP A 59 -5.80 16.97 16.12
CA ASP A 59 -6.48 17.04 17.42
C ASP A 59 -7.98 17.33 17.41
N VAL A 60 -8.63 17.23 16.25
CA VAL A 60 -10.08 17.39 16.13
C VAL A 60 -10.73 16.03 15.98
N TRP A 61 -11.72 15.76 16.82
CA TRP A 61 -12.58 14.59 16.73
C TRP A 61 -13.72 14.84 15.75
N TYR A 62 -13.89 13.93 14.79
CA TYR A 62 -14.95 13.97 13.79
C TYR A 62 -15.86 12.76 13.90
N THR A 63 -17.16 12.97 13.75
CA THR A 63 -18.12 11.90 13.48
C THR A 63 -17.97 11.39 12.04
N SER A 64 -18.45 10.17 11.76
CA SER A 64 -18.52 9.67 10.38
C SER A 64 -19.30 10.61 9.46
N ARG A 65 -20.32 11.31 9.98
CA ARG A 65 -21.16 12.20 9.19
C ARG A 65 -20.39 13.44 8.73
N GLU A 66 -19.66 14.07 9.65
CA GLU A 66 -18.84 15.25 9.33
C GLU A 66 -17.74 14.91 8.31
N LEU A 67 -17.08 13.75 8.46
CA LEU A 67 -16.10 13.30 7.48
C LEU A 67 -16.72 13.05 6.10
N MET A 68 -17.91 12.43 6.04
CA MET A 68 -18.64 12.25 4.79
C MET A 68 -19.04 13.59 4.16
N GLU A 69 -19.49 14.56 4.95
CA GLU A 69 -19.83 15.91 4.49
C GLU A 69 -18.60 16.63 3.91
N LEU A 70 -17.45 16.58 4.60
CA LEU A 70 -16.18 17.15 4.13
C LEU A 70 -15.71 16.51 2.81
N LEU A 71 -15.89 15.20 2.67
CA LEU A 71 -15.54 14.45 1.46
C LEU A 71 -16.60 14.52 0.36
N LYS A 72 -17.75 15.16 0.62
CA LYS A 72 -18.92 15.22 -0.27
C LYS A 72 -19.42 13.83 -0.68
N MET A 73 -19.47 12.90 0.27
CA MET A 73 -19.89 11.53 0.06
C MET A 73 -21.30 11.27 0.58
N SER A 74 -22.14 10.60 -0.21
CA SER A 74 -23.50 10.22 0.20
C SER A 74 -23.62 8.77 0.67
N SER A 75 -22.74 7.87 0.17
CA SER A 75 -22.82 6.43 0.46
C SER A 75 -22.04 6.06 1.73
N ARG A 76 -22.77 5.80 2.82
CA ARG A 76 -22.17 5.34 4.09
C ARG A 76 -21.46 3.99 3.96
N PRO A 77 -22.00 2.97 3.26
CA PRO A 77 -21.27 1.71 3.07
C PRO A 77 -19.92 1.90 2.39
N MET A 78 -19.88 2.68 1.29
CA MET A 78 -18.61 2.96 0.59
C MET A 78 -17.62 3.75 1.46
N PHE A 79 -18.11 4.72 2.23
CA PHE A 79 -17.27 5.45 3.17
C PHE A 79 -16.65 4.51 4.23
N GLN A 80 -17.45 3.59 4.77
CA GLN A 80 -16.97 2.64 5.76
C GLN A 80 -15.90 1.70 5.19
N THR A 81 -16.14 1.10 4.02
CA THR A 81 -15.25 0.07 3.45
C THR A 81 -14.00 0.65 2.82
N ASN A 82 -14.10 1.81 2.17
CA ASN A 82 -13.01 2.33 1.34
C ASN A 82 -12.20 3.43 2.05
N TYR A 83 -12.76 4.10 3.06
CA TYR A 83 -12.11 5.22 3.74
C TYR A 83 -11.81 4.88 5.21
N LEU A 84 -12.85 4.65 6.02
CA LEU A 84 -12.67 4.44 7.46
C LEU A 84 -11.91 3.15 7.79
N ALA A 85 -12.38 1.99 7.32
CA ALA A 85 -11.76 0.72 7.68
C ALA A 85 -10.28 0.64 7.28
N PRO A 86 -9.87 1.04 6.06
CA PRO A 86 -8.46 1.04 5.67
C PRO A 86 -7.59 2.06 6.44
N ALA A 87 -8.17 3.20 6.84
CA ALA A 87 -7.44 4.21 7.60
C ALA A 87 -7.21 3.78 9.06
N ILE A 88 -8.18 3.09 9.67
CA ILE A 88 -8.05 2.50 11.01
C ILE A 88 -7.08 1.32 10.98
N SER A 89 -7.20 0.41 10.00
CA SER A 89 -6.37 -0.79 9.95
C SER A 89 -4.89 -0.50 9.72
N ARG A 90 -4.57 0.63 9.10
CA ARG A 90 -3.20 1.11 8.87
C ARG A 90 -2.79 2.23 9.85
N ASP A 91 -3.55 2.43 10.93
CA ASP A 91 -3.19 3.36 12.00
C ASP A 91 -3.01 4.84 11.58
N PHE A 92 -3.63 5.28 10.48
CA PHE A 92 -3.65 6.70 10.10
C PHE A 92 -4.60 7.52 10.98
N ILE A 93 -5.67 6.88 11.47
CA ILE A 93 -6.67 7.48 12.34
C ILE A 93 -6.98 6.53 13.49
N GLU A 94 -7.48 7.07 14.58
CA GLU A 94 -7.90 6.30 15.76
C GLU A 94 -9.36 6.57 16.13
N MET A 95 -9.94 5.64 16.89
CA MET A 95 -11.31 5.68 17.38
C MET A 95 -11.36 6.27 18.80
N GLU A 96 -12.37 7.09 19.08
CA GLU A 96 -12.60 7.60 20.44
C GLU A 96 -13.03 6.48 21.39
N TYR A 97 -13.84 5.53 20.89
CA TYR A 97 -14.31 4.36 21.63
C TYR A 97 -13.91 3.06 20.92
N PRO A 98 -12.64 2.61 21.06
CA PRO A 98 -12.16 1.39 20.39
C PRO A 98 -12.83 0.12 20.92
N ASP A 99 -13.16 0.06 22.21
CA ASP A 99 -13.83 -1.10 22.85
C ASP A 99 -15.30 -1.23 22.44
N SER A 100 -15.88 -0.16 21.88
CA SER A 100 -17.27 -0.10 21.42
C SER A 100 -17.33 0.49 20.00
N PRO A 101 -16.81 -0.23 19.00
CA PRO A 101 -16.64 0.31 17.64
C PRO A 101 -17.96 0.63 16.94
N ARG A 102 -19.07 0.05 17.41
CA ARG A 102 -20.44 0.34 16.94
C ARG A 102 -21.17 1.41 17.75
N SER A 103 -20.48 2.12 18.66
CA SER A 103 -21.06 3.19 19.46
C SER A 103 -21.68 4.27 18.57
N ARG A 104 -22.89 4.71 18.92
CA ARG A 104 -23.53 5.88 18.29
C ARG A 104 -22.76 7.18 18.48
N TYR A 105 -21.88 7.22 19.48
CA TYR A 105 -21.03 8.36 19.79
C TYR A 105 -19.64 8.24 19.20
N GLN A 106 -19.39 7.26 18.33
CA GLN A 106 -18.05 7.03 17.77
C GLN A 106 -17.55 8.24 16.99
N ARG A 107 -16.32 8.64 17.30
CA ARG A 107 -15.57 9.68 16.59
C ARG A 107 -14.20 9.16 16.19
N TYR A 108 -13.60 9.87 15.24
CA TYR A 108 -12.32 9.55 14.64
C TYR A 108 -11.44 10.79 14.59
N ARG A 109 -10.15 10.63 14.84
CA ARG A 109 -9.15 11.69 14.66
C ARG A 109 -7.88 11.13 14.04
N LEU A 110 -7.02 11.99 13.53
CA LEU A 110 -5.67 11.61 13.11
C LEU A 110 -4.90 11.00 14.29
N LYS A 111 -4.22 9.89 14.05
CA LYS A 111 -3.39 9.25 15.08
C LYS A 111 -2.14 10.10 15.32
N ARG A 112 -1.78 10.32 16.58
CA ARG A 112 -0.52 11.00 16.96
C ARG A 112 0.62 9.98 17.04
N TYR A 113 1.79 10.37 16.57
CA TYR A 113 3.06 9.66 16.74
C TYR A 113 3.95 10.42 17.73
#